data_AF-A0A9D4YP46-F1
#
_entry.id   AF-A0A9D4YP46-F1
#
_cell.length_a   1.000
_cell.length_b   1.000
_cell.length_c   1.000
_cell.angle_alpha   90.00
_cell.angle_beta   90.00
_cell.angle_gamma   90.00
#
_symmetry.space_group_name_H-M   'P 1'
#
loop_
_entity.id
_entity.type
_entity.pdbx_description
1 polymer ?
#
loop_
_entity_poly.entity_id
_entity_poly.type
_entity_poly.pdbx_seq_one_letter_code
_entity_poly.pdbx_strand_id
1 'polypeptide(L)'
;MSEKKPVVGLSWQPQLPFPSLSKATNDPSHAQFQDKAPSSTIWKPNSELVSGLLVPPNDPRKLNKLLRQQVKDTAGKRWFDMPAQTMTPELQRNLKLLKLRDAIDPKRHYKKGDSKSKSLPKYFQIGTVVGSPLDYFSGRLTKKERKETFADELLADQKDSAYRKRKVREIEEQRQPAGNEKWKIRGQSSRKRAKERRKF
;
A
#
# COMPACT_ATOMS: atom_id res chain seq x y z
N MET A 1 -11.82 -57.57 39.02
CA MET A 1 -12.99 -57.49 38.13
C MET A 1 -12.90 -56.23 37.28
N SER A 2 -13.31 -56.32 36.02
CA SER A 2 -13.76 -55.24 35.13
C SER A 2 -12.83 -54.04 34.88
N GLU A 3 -12.13 -54.10 33.75
CA GLU A 3 -11.72 -52.91 32.99
C GLU A 3 -12.93 -52.04 32.61
N LYS A 4 -12.74 -50.72 32.48
CA LYS A 4 -13.69 -49.83 31.79
C LYS A 4 -12.95 -48.86 30.87
N LYS A 5 -13.16 -49.01 29.56
CA LYS A 5 -12.69 -48.09 28.51
C LYS A 5 -13.59 -46.85 28.49
N PRO A 6 -13.06 -45.62 28.33
CA PRO A 6 -13.89 -44.47 28.00
C PRO A 6 -14.37 -44.59 26.54
N VAL A 7 -15.69 -44.64 26.34
CA VAL A 7 -16.31 -44.63 25.02
C VAL A 7 -16.31 -43.20 24.48
N VAL A 8 -15.79 -43.02 23.27
CA VAL A 8 -15.82 -41.75 22.53
C VAL A 8 -17.25 -41.46 22.09
N GLY A 9 -17.78 -40.29 22.45
CA GLY A 9 -19.17 -39.90 22.17
C GLY A 9 -19.38 -38.38 22.16
N LEU A 10 -18.78 -37.70 21.19
CA LEU A 10 -19.03 -36.27 20.92
C LEU A 10 -20.34 -36.09 20.16
N SER A 11 -21.48 -36.26 20.83
CA SER A 11 -22.80 -35.92 20.26
C SER A 11 -23.09 -34.42 20.45
N TRP A 12 -22.56 -33.58 19.57
CA TRP A 12 -23.00 -32.19 19.45
C TRP A 12 -23.92 -32.04 18.24
N GLN A 13 -25.14 -31.54 18.47
CA GLN A 13 -26.19 -31.46 17.45
C GLN A 13 -26.88 -30.09 17.59
N PRO A 14 -26.67 -29.14 16.66
CA PRO A 14 -27.25 -27.81 16.75
C PRO A 14 -28.75 -27.84 16.44
N GLN A 15 -29.54 -27.23 17.31
CA GLN A 15 -30.97 -26.98 17.08
C GLN A 15 -31.12 -25.87 16.03
N LEU A 16 -31.65 -26.18 14.85
CA LEU A 16 -32.03 -25.20 13.84
C LEU A 16 -33.57 -25.16 13.73
N PRO A 17 -34.21 -23.98 13.77
CA PRO A 17 -35.66 -23.87 13.68
C PRO A 17 -36.13 -24.05 12.23
N PHE A 18 -36.99 -25.04 11.99
CA PHE A 18 -37.71 -25.18 10.72
C PHE A 18 -39.01 -24.36 10.78
N PRO A 19 -39.34 -23.56 9.75
CA PRO A 19 -40.64 -22.90 9.66
C PRO A 19 -41.74 -23.92 9.32
N SER A 20 -42.79 -23.97 10.13
CA SER A 20 -43.95 -24.86 9.93
C SER A 20 -44.86 -24.35 8.80
N LEU A 21 -45.20 -25.23 7.87
CA LEU A 21 -46.10 -24.96 6.74
C LEU A 21 -47.57 -24.87 7.21
N SER A 22 -48.22 -23.72 6.99
CA SER A 22 -49.68 -23.55 7.12
C SER A 22 -50.37 -23.48 5.75
N LYS A 23 -51.70 -23.59 5.72
CA LYS A 23 -52.47 -24.12 4.58
C LYS A 23 -53.71 -23.27 4.25
N ALA A 24 -53.80 -22.82 2.99
CA ALA A 24 -55.02 -22.50 2.22
C ALA A 24 -55.98 -21.39 2.79
N THR A 25 -56.82 -20.65 2.05
CA THR A 25 -57.29 -20.73 0.64
C THR A 25 -58.03 -19.44 0.21
N ASN A 26 -58.29 -19.33 -1.12
CA ASN A 26 -59.28 -18.47 -1.84
C ASN A 26 -58.93 -16.96 -2.05
N ASP A 27 -59.31 -16.27 -3.15
CA ASP A 27 -59.73 -16.69 -4.51
C ASP A 27 -59.16 -15.74 -5.63
N PRO A 28 -59.86 -15.09 -6.61
CA PRO A 28 -59.49 -15.39 -8.00
C PRO A 28 -59.33 -14.21 -8.99
N SER A 29 -58.61 -14.45 -10.09
CA SER A 29 -58.99 -13.97 -11.45
C SER A 29 -58.24 -14.73 -12.55
N HIS A 30 -58.85 -14.81 -13.73
CA HIS A 30 -58.57 -15.84 -14.74
C HIS A 30 -57.39 -15.55 -15.68
N ALA A 31 -56.61 -16.59 -15.99
CA ALA A 31 -56.35 -17.03 -17.37
C ALA A 31 -55.83 -18.48 -17.39
N GLN A 32 -56.44 -19.35 -18.21
CA GLN A 32 -55.97 -20.72 -18.43
C GLN A 32 -55.01 -20.77 -19.62
N PHE A 33 -53.94 -21.56 -19.51
CA PHE A 33 -53.56 -22.47 -20.58
C PHE A 33 -52.81 -23.68 -20.00
N GLN A 34 -53.33 -24.87 -20.23
CA GLN A 34 -52.58 -26.12 -20.05
C GLN A 34 -52.16 -26.61 -21.43
N ASP A 35 -50.94 -27.15 -21.55
CA ASP A 35 -50.83 -28.52 -22.07
C ASP A 35 -49.48 -29.18 -21.74
N LYS A 36 -49.59 -30.31 -21.01
CA LYS A 36 -48.81 -31.56 -21.14
C LYS A 36 -47.29 -31.55 -20.89
N ALA A 37 -46.93 -32.12 -19.74
CA ALA A 37 -45.69 -32.89 -19.51
C ALA A 37 -45.97 -34.40 -19.76
N PRO A 38 -45.00 -35.34 -19.68
CA PRO A 38 -43.56 -35.19 -19.44
C PRO A 38 -42.64 -35.98 -20.41
N SER A 39 -41.34 -35.67 -20.44
CA SER A 39 -40.32 -36.69 -20.78
C SER A 39 -39.01 -36.50 -20.00
N SER A 40 -38.64 -37.57 -19.29
CA SER A 40 -37.28 -37.95 -18.85
C SER A 40 -36.25 -36.87 -18.48
N THR A 41 -36.12 -36.66 -17.16
CA THR A 41 -34.87 -36.96 -16.44
C THR A 41 -33.53 -36.53 -17.07
N ILE A 42 -33.12 -35.28 -16.85
CA ILE A 42 -31.71 -34.99 -16.51
C ILE A 42 -31.69 -34.19 -15.21
N TRP A 43 -31.71 -34.93 -14.10
CA TRP A 43 -31.39 -34.40 -12.78
C TRP A 43 -29.92 -33.98 -12.80
N LYS A 44 -29.65 -32.66 -12.92
CA LYS A 44 -28.29 -32.14 -12.79
C LYS A 44 -27.92 -32.25 -11.30
N PRO A 45 -26.94 -33.09 -10.91
CA PRO A 45 -26.53 -33.12 -9.52
C PRO A 45 -25.91 -31.76 -9.17
N ASN A 46 -26.27 -31.22 -8.01
CA ASN A 46 -25.58 -30.07 -7.42
C ASN A 46 -24.18 -30.51 -6.95
N SER A 47 -23.26 -30.68 -7.89
CA SER A 47 -21.84 -30.97 -7.64
C SER A 47 -21.04 -29.72 -7.29
N GLU A 48 -21.71 -28.62 -6.95
CA GLU A 48 -21.11 -27.49 -6.23
C GLU A 48 -21.03 -27.85 -4.75
N LEU A 49 -20.19 -28.85 -4.45
CA LEU A 49 -19.64 -29.02 -3.13
C LEU A 49 -18.89 -27.74 -2.80
N VAL A 50 -19.44 -26.95 -1.86
CA VAL A 50 -18.86 -25.71 -1.35
C VAL A 50 -17.39 -25.97 -1.03
N SER A 51 -16.50 -25.29 -1.74
CA SER A 51 -15.05 -25.51 -1.71
C SER A 51 -14.39 -24.92 -0.45
N GLY A 52 -14.86 -25.35 0.72
CA GLY A 52 -14.18 -25.17 2.01
C GLY A 52 -12.98 -26.11 2.19
N LEU A 53 -12.88 -27.17 1.37
CA LEU A 53 -11.69 -27.99 1.26
C LEU A 53 -10.78 -27.43 0.16
N LEU A 54 -9.53 -27.13 0.52
CA LEU A 54 -8.49 -26.65 -0.39
C LEU A 54 -7.97 -27.80 -1.29
N VAL A 55 -8.83 -28.32 -2.16
CA VAL A 55 -8.50 -29.37 -3.12
C VAL A 55 -7.93 -28.73 -4.40
N PRO A 56 -6.69 -29.05 -4.81
CA PRO A 56 -6.13 -28.56 -6.07
C PRO A 56 -6.98 -29.02 -7.27
N PRO A 57 -7.22 -28.17 -8.30
CA PRO A 57 -7.97 -28.57 -9.49
C PRO A 57 -7.36 -29.79 -10.19
N ASN A 58 -8.18 -30.75 -10.61
CA ASN A 58 -7.69 -31.99 -11.23
C ASN A 58 -6.99 -31.78 -12.60
N ASP A 59 -7.32 -30.70 -13.32
CA ASP A 59 -6.74 -30.45 -14.65
C ASP A 59 -5.27 -30.01 -14.58
N PRO A 60 -4.32 -30.71 -15.24
CA PRO A 60 -2.90 -30.35 -15.19
C PRO A 60 -2.60 -28.97 -15.80
N ARG A 61 -3.44 -28.50 -16.74
CA ARG A 61 -3.34 -27.13 -17.29
C ARG A 61 -3.72 -26.06 -16.25
N LYS A 62 -4.73 -26.33 -15.40
CA LYS A 62 -5.15 -25.41 -14.33
C LYS A 62 -4.13 -25.42 -13.20
N LEU A 63 -3.61 -26.59 -12.80
CA LEU A 63 -2.51 -26.71 -11.84
C LEU A 63 -1.28 -25.91 -12.28
N ASN A 64 -0.80 -26.12 -13.50
CA ASN A 64 0.34 -25.37 -14.03
C ASN A 64 0.09 -23.85 -14.10
N LYS A 65 -1.15 -23.40 -14.34
CA LYS A 65 -1.52 -21.99 -14.30
C LYS A 65 -1.48 -21.43 -12.87
N LEU A 66 -2.02 -22.16 -11.89
CA LEU A 66 -1.98 -21.77 -10.47
C LEU A 66 -0.55 -21.74 -9.94
N LEU A 67 0.27 -22.76 -10.24
CA LEU A 67 1.68 -22.78 -9.87
C LEU A 67 2.43 -21.56 -10.44
N ARG A 68 2.20 -21.22 -11.72
CA ARG A 68 2.78 -20.00 -12.34
C ARG A 68 2.29 -18.69 -11.70
N GLN A 69 1.08 -18.66 -11.14
CA GLN A 69 0.56 -17.51 -10.38
C GLN A 69 1.10 -17.44 -8.94
N GLN A 70 1.50 -18.58 -8.36
CA GLN A 70 2.15 -18.67 -7.05
C GLN A 70 3.65 -18.38 -7.10
N VAL A 71 4.31 -18.54 -8.25
CA VAL A 71 5.68 -18.07 -8.46
C VAL A 71 5.72 -16.57 -8.23
N LYS A 72 6.54 -16.13 -7.26
CA LYS A 72 6.68 -14.72 -6.90
C LYS A 72 7.21 -13.92 -8.09
N ASP A 73 6.67 -12.72 -8.26
CA ASP A 73 7.13 -11.76 -9.26
C ASP A 73 8.62 -11.44 -9.04
N THR A 74 9.46 -11.82 -10.01
CA THR A 74 10.92 -11.92 -9.83
C THR A 74 11.65 -11.36 -11.05
N ALA A 75 12.82 -10.73 -10.86
CA ALA A 75 13.64 -10.15 -11.94
C ALA A 75 14.26 -11.22 -12.89
N GLY A 76 14.23 -12.48 -12.45
CA GLY A 76 14.67 -13.66 -13.18
C GLY A 76 16.10 -14.11 -12.88
N LYS A 77 16.42 -15.34 -13.31
CA LYS A 77 17.67 -16.04 -12.99
C LYS A 77 18.95 -15.30 -13.36
N ARG A 78 18.91 -14.43 -14.38
CA ARG A 78 20.05 -13.56 -14.76
C ARG A 78 20.39 -12.50 -13.72
N TRP A 79 19.47 -12.21 -12.79
CA TRP A 79 19.62 -11.25 -11.71
C TRP A 79 19.29 -11.89 -10.35
N PHE A 80 19.84 -13.08 -10.13
CA PHE A 80 19.77 -13.86 -8.88
C PHE A 80 18.37 -13.98 -8.28
N ASP A 81 17.35 -14.04 -9.15
CA ASP A 81 15.96 -14.15 -8.76
C ASP A 81 15.52 -13.11 -7.70
N MET A 82 15.95 -11.86 -7.90
CA MET A 82 15.55 -10.71 -7.05
C MET A 82 14.02 -10.53 -7.04
N PRO A 83 13.35 -10.62 -5.88
CA PRO A 83 11.90 -10.49 -5.76
C PRO A 83 11.44 -9.03 -5.91
N ALA A 84 10.22 -8.83 -6.40
CA ALA A 84 9.54 -7.54 -6.32
C ALA A 84 9.13 -7.25 -4.85
N GLN A 85 9.50 -6.09 -4.33
CA GLN A 85 9.10 -5.66 -2.98
C GLN A 85 7.75 -4.93 -3.02
N THR A 86 6.91 -5.19 -2.01
CA THR A 86 5.65 -4.46 -1.78
C THR A 86 5.94 -3.01 -1.42
N MET A 87 5.32 -2.06 -2.12
CA MET A 87 5.55 -0.63 -1.91
C MET A 87 4.89 -0.11 -0.62
N THR A 88 5.60 -0.18 0.51
CA THR A 88 5.19 0.51 1.75
C THR A 88 5.41 2.03 1.62
N PRO A 89 4.70 2.88 2.40
CA PRO A 89 4.87 4.33 2.32
C PRO A 89 6.30 4.79 2.68
N GLU A 90 6.99 4.09 3.58
CA GLU A 90 8.39 4.36 3.95
C GLU A 90 9.35 4.07 2.81
N LEU A 91 9.22 2.89 2.18
CA LEU A 91 10.00 2.54 0.98
C LEU A 91 9.76 3.56 -0.14
N GLN A 92 8.50 3.99 -0.32
CA GLN A 92 8.16 5.01 -1.31
C GLN A 92 8.82 6.37 -1.00
N ARG A 93 8.92 6.78 0.28
CA ARG A 93 9.66 7.98 0.69
C ARG A 93 11.15 7.84 0.38
N ASN A 94 11.77 6.72 0.77
CA ASN A 94 13.19 6.44 0.53
C ASN A 94 13.54 6.45 -0.96
N LEU A 95 12.74 5.81 -1.81
CA LEU A 95 12.94 5.78 -3.26
C LEU A 95 12.73 7.17 -3.91
N LYS A 96 11.73 7.93 -3.46
CA LYS A 96 11.55 9.35 -3.88
C LYS A 96 12.75 10.20 -3.47
N LEU A 97 13.31 9.99 -2.28
CA LEU A 97 14.46 10.72 -1.78
C LEU A 97 15.73 10.41 -2.58
N LEU A 98 16.00 9.14 -2.88
CA LEU A 98 17.11 8.73 -3.75
C LEU A 98 17.00 9.34 -5.15
N LYS A 99 15.79 9.42 -5.72
CA LYS A 99 15.53 10.09 -7.00
C LYS A 99 15.81 11.60 -6.94
N LEU A 100 15.63 12.23 -5.78
CA LEU A 100 15.85 13.65 -5.54
C LEU A 100 17.23 13.95 -4.94
N ARG A 101 18.19 12.99 -4.96
CA ARG A 101 19.53 13.14 -4.37
C ARG A 101 20.30 14.38 -4.82
N ASP A 102 20.07 14.82 -6.06
CA ASP A 102 20.67 16.02 -6.67
C ASP A 102 20.26 17.33 -5.94
N ALA A 103 19.18 17.32 -5.16
CA ALA A 103 18.66 18.48 -4.42
C ALA A 103 18.94 18.42 -2.91
N ILE A 104 19.58 17.34 -2.42
CA ILE A 104 19.86 17.14 -0.99
C ILE A 104 21.09 17.95 -0.57
N ASP A 105 22.25 17.65 -1.17
CA ASP A 105 23.53 18.30 -0.89
C ASP A 105 23.92 19.21 -2.06
N PRO A 106 24.00 20.55 -1.89
CA PRO A 106 24.37 21.49 -2.95
C PRO A 106 25.79 21.30 -3.50
N LYS A 107 26.65 20.52 -2.83
CA LYS A 107 28.02 20.23 -3.26
C LYS A 107 28.13 18.94 -4.07
N ARG A 108 27.12 18.07 -4.06
CA ARG A 108 27.14 16.76 -4.72
C ARG A 108 26.20 16.71 -5.91
N HIS A 109 26.78 16.78 -7.11
CA HIS A 109 26.06 16.65 -8.37
C HIS A 109 26.16 15.21 -8.89
N TYR A 110 25.05 14.51 -9.07
CA TYR A 110 25.04 13.15 -9.62
C TYR A 110 24.67 13.13 -11.11
N LYS A 111 24.87 11.98 -11.74
CA LYS A 111 24.42 11.75 -13.13
C LYS A 111 22.89 11.62 -13.17
N LYS A 112 22.25 12.43 -14.01
CA LYS A 112 20.78 12.51 -14.20
C LYS A 112 20.17 11.32 -14.96
N GLY A 113 20.73 10.11 -14.83
CA GLY A 113 20.22 8.90 -15.48
C GLY A 113 18.91 8.45 -14.84
N ASP A 114 19.03 7.98 -13.59
CA ASP A 114 17.92 7.43 -12.81
C ASP A 114 16.84 8.49 -12.50
N SER A 115 17.24 9.75 -12.35
CA SER A 115 16.33 10.88 -12.04
C SER A 115 15.25 11.09 -13.12
N LYS A 116 15.45 10.59 -14.35
CA LYS A 116 14.52 10.73 -15.48
C LYS A 116 13.37 9.73 -15.49
N SER A 117 13.49 8.55 -14.86
CA SER A 117 12.40 7.56 -14.89
C SER A 117 11.20 8.07 -14.10
N LYS A 118 10.01 8.18 -14.71
CA LYS A 118 8.83 8.71 -14.00
C LYS A 118 8.35 7.73 -12.91
N SER A 119 8.47 6.42 -13.18
CA SER A 119 8.21 5.31 -12.26
C SER A 119 9.38 5.05 -11.30
N LEU A 120 9.02 4.47 -10.14
CA LEU A 120 9.97 3.84 -9.21
C LEU A 120 10.36 2.43 -9.73
N PRO A 121 11.53 1.89 -9.37
CA PRO A 121 11.93 0.53 -9.74
C PRO A 121 10.97 -0.53 -9.16
N LYS A 122 10.62 -1.55 -9.95
CA LYS A 122 9.76 -2.67 -9.50
C LYS A 122 10.52 -3.68 -8.64
N TYR A 123 11.75 -4.00 -9.05
CA TYR A 123 12.64 -4.94 -8.37
C TYR A 123 13.74 -4.16 -7.68
N PHE A 124 13.82 -4.28 -6.36
CA PHE A 124 14.83 -3.65 -5.52
C PHE A 124 14.95 -4.41 -4.20
N GLN A 125 16.06 -4.21 -3.51
CA GLN A 125 16.29 -4.68 -2.15
C GLN A 125 16.90 -3.53 -1.34
N ILE A 126 16.69 -3.54 -0.03
CA ILE A 126 17.36 -2.65 0.91
C ILE A 126 18.25 -3.52 1.80
N GLY A 127 19.50 -3.11 1.92
CA GLY A 127 20.49 -3.72 2.80
C GLY A 127 21.26 -2.64 3.55
N THR A 128 21.85 -3.02 4.67
CA THR A 128 22.72 -2.15 5.47
C THR A 128 24.19 -2.40 5.12
N VAL A 129 25.01 -1.35 5.16
CA VAL A 129 26.44 -1.48 4.89
C VAL A 129 27.14 -2.09 6.11
N VAL A 130 27.78 -3.24 5.92
CA VAL A 130 28.63 -3.87 6.95
C VAL A 130 30.01 -3.21 6.90
N GLY A 131 30.42 -2.57 7.99
CA GLY A 131 31.70 -1.85 8.07
C GLY A 131 32.92 -2.78 8.01
N SER A 132 33.92 -2.43 7.21
CA SER A 132 35.19 -3.17 7.10
C SER A 132 35.91 -3.26 8.45
N PRO A 133 36.50 -4.40 8.85
CA PRO A 133 37.30 -4.53 10.07
C PRO A 133 38.46 -3.53 10.19
N LEU A 134 39.00 -3.04 9.07
CA LEU A 134 40.21 -2.21 9.02
C LEU A 134 39.97 -0.71 9.31
N ASP A 135 38.77 -0.19 9.02
CA ASP A 135 38.41 1.20 9.33
C ASP A 135 37.40 1.21 10.48
N TYR A 136 37.83 1.72 11.63
CA TYR A 136 37.00 1.85 12.82
C TYR A 136 36.46 3.28 13.02
N PHE A 137 37.25 4.30 12.71
CA PHE A 137 37.02 5.69 13.14
C PHE A 137 36.38 6.59 12.09
N SER A 138 36.65 6.39 10.79
CA SER A 138 36.15 7.25 9.72
C SER A 138 34.98 6.64 8.95
N GLY A 139 35.06 5.34 8.65
CA GLY A 139 34.12 4.65 7.77
C GLY A 139 32.86 4.10 8.46
N ARG A 140 32.66 4.38 9.75
CA ARG A 140 31.60 3.77 10.57
C ARG A 140 30.74 4.81 11.27
N LEU A 141 29.43 4.72 11.06
CA LEU A 141 28.44 5.41 11.89
C LEU A 141 28.39 4.80 13.29
N THR A 142 28.24 5.64 14.32
CA THR A 142 27.97 5.22 15.70
C THR A 142 26.56 4.66 15.85
N LYS A 143 26.28 3.95 16.96
CA LYS A 143 24.94 3.39 17.24
C LYS A 143 23.83 4.46 17.30
N LYS A 144 24.17 5.72 17.59
CA LYS A 144 23.21 6.84 17.67
C LYS A 144 22.83 7.39 16.29
N GLU A 145 23.77 7.36 15.34
CA GLU A 145 23.60 7.92 13.99
C GLU A 145 22.85 6.96 13.07
N ARG A 146 23.12 5.65 13.17
CA ARG A 146 22.40 4.60 12.43
C ARG A 146 20.89 4.68 12.72
N LYS A 147 20.06 4.72 11.68
CA LYS A 147 18.59 4.64 11.80
C LYS A 147 18.05 3.42 11.04
N GLU A 148 16.75 3.19 11.17
CA GLU A 148 16.03 2.12 10.47
C GLU A 148 15.78 2.50 9.00
N THR A 149 15.56 3.78 8.69
CA THR A 149 15.35 4.27 7.33
C THR A 149 16.34 5.35 6.92
N PHE A 150 16.71 5.35 5.64
CA PHE A 150 17.57 6.36 5.02
C PHE A 150 17.01 7.79 5.14
N ALA A 151 15.68 7.94 5.07
CA ALA A 151 15.05 9.24 5.29
C ALA A 151 15.25 9.76 6.71
N ASP A 152 15.25 8.90 7.73
CA ASP A 152 15.46 9.30 9.13
C ASP A 152 16.93 9.65 9.41
N GLU A 153 17.89 8.98 8.77
CA GLU A 153 19.31 9.37 8.82
C GLU A 153 19.49 10.79 8.26
N LEU A 154 18.85 11.10 7.13
CA LEU A 154 18.89 12.44 6.55
C LEU A 154 18.16 13.50 7.39
N LEU A 155 17.13 13.12 8.15
CA LEU A 155 16.46 14.05 9.06
C LEU A 155 17.26 14.30 10.34
N ALA A 156 18.14 13.36 10.73
CA ALA A 156 19.03 13.51 11.87
C ALA A 156 20.22 14.48 11.59
N ASP A 157 20.66 14.65 10.33
CA ASP A 157 21.72 15.61 10.02
C ASP A 157 21.24 17.07 10.11
N GLN A 158 21.80 17.78 11.09
CA GLN A 158 21.55 19.19 11.36
C GLN A 158 22.00 20.11 10.21
N LYS A 159 23.07 19.77 9.49
CA LYS A 159 23.62 20.57 8.39
C LYS A 159 22.63 20.64 7.24
N ASP A 160 22.11 19.49 6.83
CA ASP A 160 21.12 19.38 5.77
C ASP A 160 19.77 19.96 6.22
N SER A 161 19.41 19.85 7.50
CA SER A 161 18.23 20.51 8.06
C SER A 161 18.33 22.04 7.96
N ALA A 162 19.47 22.63 8.33
CA ALA A 162 19.71 24.07 8.25
C ALA A 162 19.70 24.58 6.80
N TYR A 163 20.39 23.88 5.88
CA TYR A 163 20.38 24.22 4.46
C TYR A 163 18.98 24.16 3.85
N ARG A 164 18.24 23.06 4.09
CA ARG A 164 16.86 22.89 3.60
C ARG A 164 15.94 23.97 4.12
N LYS A 165 15.94 24.27 5.44
CA LYS A 165 15.12 25.35 6.02
C LYS A 165 15.38 26.70 5.35
N ARG A 166 16.65 27.05 5.15
CA ARG A 166 17.05 28.31 4.46
C ARG A 166 16.53 28.35 3.02
N LYS A 167 16.77 27.30 2.23
CA LYS A 167 16.35 27.26 0.82
C LYS A 167 14.84 27.17 0.64
N VAL A 168 14.13 26.45 1.50
CA VAL A 168 12.65 26.40 1.48
C VAL A 168 12.08 27.79 1.72
N ARG A 169 12.55 28.50 2.75
CA ARG A 169 12.13 29.88 3.02
C ARG A 169 12.41 30.82 1.85
N GLU A 170 13.60 30.74 1.23
CA GLU A 170 13.94 31.54 0.04
C GLU A 170 13.01 31.24 -1.15
N ILE A 171 12.69 29.95 -1.37
CA ILE A 171 11.74 29.52 -2.40
C ILE A 171 10.31 29.97 -2.08
N GLU A 172 9.90 29.97 -0.82
CA GLU A 172 8.59 30.46 -0.37
C GLU A 172 8.50 31.98 -0.54
N GLU A 173 9.51 32.76 -0.13
CA GLU A 173 9.59 34.21 -0.34
C GLU A 173 9.59 34.57 -1.84
N GLN A 174 10.23 33.76 -2.70
CA GLN A 174 10.23 33.95 -4.16
C GLN A 174 8.91 33.54 -4.82
N ARG A 175 8.30 32.44 -4.38
CA ARG A 175 7.06 31.89 -4.95
C ARG A 175 5.80 32.47 -4.35
N GLN A 176 5.88 33.16 -3.21
CA GLN A 176 4.74 33.86 -2.65
C GLN A 176 4.19 34.80 -3.72
N PRO A 177 2.95 34.57 -4.19
CA PRO A 177 2.35 35.48 -5.15
C PRO A 177 2.28 36.86 -4.50
N ALA A 178 2.48 37.90 -5.30
CA ALA A 178 2.26 39.30 -4.91
C ALA A 178 0.75 39.59 -4.72
N GLY A 179 0.10 38.82 -3.85
CA GLY A 179 -1.33 38.86 -3.60
C GLY A 179 -1.77 40.13 -2.88
N ASN A 180 -3.01 40.11 -2.41
CA ASN A 180 -3.67 41.27 -1.81
C ASN A 180 -2.91 41.89 -0.62
N GLU A 181 -1.93 41.24 -0.01
CA GLU A 181 -1.09 41.86 1.03
C GLU A 181 -0.23 43.02 0.50
N LYS A 182 0.41 42.92 -0.68
CA LYS A 182 1.17 44.07 -1.23
C LYS A 182 0.24 45.27 -1.50
N TRP A 183 -1.01 45.00 -1.87
CA TRP A 183 -2.05 46.02 -2.07
C TRP A 183 -2.62 46.57 -0.74
N LYS A 184 -2.86 45.72 0.26
CA LYS A 184 -3.30 46.09 1.62
C LYS A 184 -2.27 46.96 2.33
N ILE A 185 -0.97 46.63 2.21
CA ILE A 185 0.14 47.41 2.77
C ILE A 185 0.15 48.82 2.16
N ARG A 186 0.07 48.95 0.83
CA ARG A 186 -0.08 50.26 0.15
C ARG A 186 -1.29 51.04 0.65
N GLY A 187 -2.45 50.38 0.78
CA GLY A 187 -3.69 50.99 1.26
C GLY A 187 -3.64 51.46 2.72
N GLN A 188 -2.89 50.77 3.60
CA GLN A 188 -2.69 51.24 4.97
C GLN A 188 -1.64 52.35 5.06
N SER A 189 -0.55 52.29 4.29
CA SER A 189 0.45 53.37 4.28
C SER A 189 -0.14 54.68 3.76
N SER A 190 -0.98 54.63 2.71
CA SER A 190 -1.64 55.83 2.20
C SER A 190 -2.65 56.41 3.21
N ARG A 191 -3.41 55.56 3.91
CA ARG A 191 -4.34 55.98 4.98
C ARG A 191 -3.62 56.58 6.19
N LYS A 192 -2.47 56.05 6.61
CA LYS A 192 -1.64 56.65 7.68
C LYS A 192 -1.15 58.04 7.27
N ARG A 193 -0.52 58.15 6.09
CA ARG A 193 -0.01 59.41 5.52
C ARG A 193 -1.12 60.46 5.32
N ALA A 194 -2.32 60.04 4.95
CA ALA A 194 -3.48 60.93 4.82
C ALA A 194 -4.04 61.40 6.18
N LYS A 195 -3.92 60.61 7.25
CA LYS A 195 -4.27 61.05 8.61
C LYS A 195 -3.25 62.04 9.18
N GLU A 196 -1.96 61.82 8.91
CA GLU A 196 -0.88 62.74 9.32
C GLU A 196 -1.04 64.13 8.66
N ARG A 197 -1.38 64.18 7.36
CA ARG A 197 -1.64 65.43 6.62
C ARG A 197 -2.93 66.17 7.03
N ARG A 198 -3.76 65.60 7.90
CA ARG A 198 -5.01 66.22 8.43
C ARG A 198 -4.88 66.70 9.88
N LYS A 199 -3.67 66.67 10.44
CA LYS A 199 -3.35 67.15 11.80
C LYS A 199 -2.63 68.51 11.83
N PHE A 200 -2.53 69.15 10.67
CA PHE A 200 -2.17 70.55 10.46
C PHE A 200 -3.35 71.23 9.78
#